data_AF-A0A950FKD4-F1
#
_entry.id   AF-A0A950FKD4-F1
#
_cell.length_a   1.000
_cell.length_b   1.000
_cell.length_c   1.000
_cell.angle_alpha   90.00
_cell.angle_beta   90.00
_cell.angle_gamma   90.00
#
_symmetry.space_group_name_H-M   'P 1'
#
loop_
_entity.id
_entity.type
_entity.pdbx_description
1 polymer ?
#
loop_
_entity_poly.entity_id
_entity_poly.type
_entity_poly.pdbx_seq_one_letter_code
_entity_poly.pdbx_strand_id
1 'polypeptide(L)' 'MLDSKSIDRALTDLGFFVDNDPHPIWLQLRREDPVHWTEGLVRGFWSVTHYNDMVEIFADLGSSAPNGA' A
#
# COMPACT_ATOMS: atom_id res chain seq x y z
N MET A 1 13.71 10.35 -7.27
CA MET A 1 12.58 9.69 -6.58
C MET A 1 11.31 10.11 -7.26
N LEU A 2 10.33 9.20 -7.31
CA LEU A 2 9.05 9.48 -7.94
C LEU A 2 8.22 10.37 -7.01
N ASP A 3 7.44 11.28 -7.58
CA ASP A 3 6.42 12.00 -6.82
C ASP A 3 5.22 11.08 -6.50
N SER A 4 4.38 11.50 -5.57
CA SER A 4 3.21 10.73 -5.13
C SER A 4 2.23 10.41 -6.27
N LYS A 5 2.00 11.32 -7.23
CA LYS A 5 1.08 11.03 -8.35
C LYS A 5 1.64 9.97 -9.29
N SER A 6 2.95 10.00 -9.51
CA SER A 6 3.66 8.98 -10.28
C SER A 6 3.62 7.62 -9.58
N ILE A 7 3.74 7.60 -8.25
CA ILE A 7 3.57 6.39 -7.44
C ILE A 7 2.14 5.86 -7.54
N ASP A 8 1.12 6.70 -7.37
CA ASP A 8 -0.28 6.29 -7.45
C ASP A 8 -0.65 5.69 -8.79
N ARG A 9 -0.17 6.30 -9.88
CA ARG A 9 -0.35 5.74 -11.22
C ARG A 9 0.27 4.35 -11.34
N ALA A 10 1.48 4.16 -10.82
CA ALA A 10 2.15 2.86 -10.86
C ALA A 10 1.42 1.81 -10.01
N LEU A 11 0.86 2.20 -8.85
CA LEU A 11 0.12 1.30 -7.97
C LEU A 11 -1.29 0.94 -8.48
N THR A 12 -1.83 1.72 -9.42
CA THR A 12 -3.19 1.53 -9.96
C THR A 12 -3.22 0.96 -11.37
N ASP A 13 -2.07 0.91 -12.07
CA ASP A 13 -1.92 0.34 -13.40
C ASP A 13 -1.43 -1.12 -13.31
N LEU A 14 -2.29 -2.08 -13.67
CA LEU A 14 -1.90 -3.49 -13.69
C LEU A 14 -0.76 -3.79 -14.67
N GLY A 15 -0.68 -3.04 -15.79
CA GLY A 15 0.39 -3.19 -16.77
C GLY A 15 1.75 -2.83 -16.17
N PHE A 16 1.79 -1.89 -15.23
CA PHE A 16 3.02 -1.54 -14.52
C PHE A 16 3.64 -2.75 -13.83
N PHE A 17 2.84 -3.57 -13.14
CA PHE A 17 3.32 -4.76 -12.43
C PHE A 17 3.75 -5.92 -13.37
N VAL A 18 3.32 -5.89 -14.63
CA VAL A 18 3.75 -6.86 -15.65
C VAL A 18 5.09 -6.44 -16.25
N ASP A 19 5.21 -5.15 -16.57
CA ASP A 19 6.32 -4.65 -17.38
C ASP A 19 7.48 -4.06 -16.56
N ASN A 20 7.26 -3.77 -15.27
CA ASN A 20 8.23 -3.06 -14.42
C ASN A 20 8.42 -3.73 -13.06
N ASP A 21 9.55 -3.41 -12.43
CA ASP A 21 9.83 -3.82 -11.05
C ASP A 21 9.15 -2.85 -10.05
N PRO A 22 8.23 -3.34 -9.18
CA PRO A 22 7.61 -2.51 -8.16
C PRO A 22 8.47 -2.31 -6.90
N HIS A 23 9.54 -3.10 -6.70
CA HIS A 23 10.36 -3.06 -5.49
C HIS A 23 10.98 -1.67 -5.19
N PRO A 24 11.45 -0.88 -6.19
CA PRO A 24 11.94 0.48 -5.97
C PRO A 24 10.89 1.43 -5.40
N ILE A 25 9.63 1.30 -5.83
CA ILE A 25 8.52 2.11 -5.32
C ILE A 25 8.25 1.75 -3.87
N TRP A 26 8.17 0.46 -3.55
CA TRP A 26 7.95 0.02 -2.17
C TRP A 26 9.12 0.41 -1.25
N LEU A 27 10.36 0.41 -1.76
CA LEU A 27 11.52 0.89 -1.01
C LEU A 27 11.41 2.39 -0.72
N GLN A 28 10.99 3.20 -1.69
CA GLN A 28 10.78 4.62 -1.50
C GLN A 28 9.67 4.89 -0.48
N LEU A 29 8.50 4.25 -0.65
CA LEU A 29 7.37 4.37 0.27
C LEU A 29 7.77 4.01 1.70
N ARG A 30 8.44 2.86 1.90
CA ARG A 30 8.92 2.46 3.24
C ARG A 30 9.81 3.50 3.92
N ARG A 31 10.59 4.26 3.14
CA ARG A 31 11.54 5.22 3.66
C ARG A 31 10.90 6.58 3.96
N GLU A 32 9.90 6.98 3.17
CA GLU A 32 9.46 8.38 3.10
C GLU A 32 8.00 8.59 3.46
N ASP A 33 7.15 7.62 3.12
CA ASP A 33 5.72 7.69 3.35
C ASP A 33 5.16 6.26 3.52
N PRO A 34 5.45 5.60 4.65
CA PRO A 34 5.19 4.17 4.83
C PRO A 34 3.70 3.82 4.90
N VAL A 35 2.83 4.80 5.15
CA VAL A 35 1.37 4.71 5.18
C VAL A 35 0.81 5.75 4.21
N HIS A 36 0.78 5.37 2.93
CA HIS A 36 0.48 6.27 1.83
C HIS A 36 -0.98 6.17 1.39
N TRP A 37 -1.65 7.31 1.18
CA TRP A 37 -2.96 7.33 0.51
C TRP A 37 -2.78 7.35 -1.00
N THR A 38 -3.27 6.31 -1.67
CA THR A 38 -3.24 6.21 -3.12
C THR A 38 -4.58 6.60 -3.73
N GLU A 39 -4.54 7.56 -4.65
CA GLU A 39 -5.68 7.93 -5.48
C GLU A 39 -5.98 6.81 -6.49
N GLY A 40 -6.98 5.98 -6.18
CA GLY A 40 -7.40 4.87 -7.05
C GLY A 40 -8.33 5.30 -8.18
N LEU A 41 -8.38 4.50 -9.25
CA LEU A 41 -9.23 4.79 -10.42
C LEU A 41 -10.73 4.88 -10.11
N VAL A 42 -11.20 4.07 -9.16
CA VAL A 42 -12.62 4.03 -8.73
C VAL A 42 -12.75 4.40 -7.25
N ARG A 43 -11.80 3.97 -6.41
CA ARG A 43 -11.74 4.28 -4.99
C ARG A 43 -10.28 4.29 -4.53
N GLY A 44 -9.91 5.30 -3.75
CA GLY A 44 -8.60 5.35 -3.11
C GLY A 44 -8.41 4.27 -2.04
N PHE A 45 -7.15 3.99 -1.73
CA PHE A 45 -6.78 2.98 -0.75
C PHE A 45 -5.50 3.37 0.00
N TRP A 46 -5.32 2.80 1.18
CA TRP A 46 -4.07 2.93 1.95
C TRP A 46 -3.07 1.88 1.49
N SER A 47 -1.89 2.33 1.09
CA SER A 47 -0.70 1.50 0.86
C SER A 47 0.17 1.53 2.12
N VAL A 48 0.11 0.45 2.91
CA VAL A 48 1.00 0.25 4.05
C VAL A 48 2.20 -0.56 3.58
N THR A 49 3.42 -0.11 3.85
CA THR A 49 4.63 -0.74 3.31
C THR A 49 5.65 -1.17 4.36
N HIS A 50 5.48 -0.75 5.62
CA HIS A 50 6.32 -1.16 6.73
C HIS A 50 5.78 -2.42 7.41
N TYR A 51 6.67 -3.37 7.72
CA TYR A 51 6.26 -4.70 8.20
C TYR A 51 5.57 -4.63 9.57
N ASN A 52 6.09 -3.84 10.51
CA ASN A 52 5.51 -3.76 11.86
C ASN A 52 4.08 -3.20 11.83
N ASP A 53 3.83 -2.20 10.98
CA ASP A 53 2.52 -1.57 10.81
C ASP A 53 1.50 -2.58 10.26
N MET A 54 1.91 -3.42 9.30
CA MET A 54 1.07 -4.51 8.80
C MET A 54 0.74 -5.52 9.91
N VAL A 55 1.74 -5.93 10.71
CA VAL A 55 1.55 -6.90 11.80
C VAL A 55 0.56 -6.35 12.84
N GLU A 56 0.68 -5.08 13.20
CA GLU A 56 -0.24 -4.41 14.13
C GLU A 56 -1.68 -4.38 13.59
N ILE A 57 -1.86 -3.96 12.33
CA ILE A 57 -3.17 -3.93 11.67
C ILE A 57 -3.80 -5.34 11.63
N PHE A 58 -3.03 -6.37 11.24
CA PHE A 58 -3.57 -7.73 11.18
C PHE A 58 -3.90 -8.31 12.56
N ALA A 59 -3.12 -7.97 13.60
CA ALA A 59 -3.42 -8.38 14.96
C ALA A 59 -4.72 -7.72 15.48
N ASP A 60 -4.93 -6.43 15.21
CA ASP A 60 -6.14 -5.71 15.58
C ASP A 60 -7.38 -6.24 14.85
N LEU A 61 -7.25 -6.57 13.55
CA LEU A 61 -8.31 -7.25 12.79
C LEU A 61 -8.68 -8.62 13.40
N GLY A 62 -7.70 -9.38 13.89
CA GLY A 62 -7.93 -10.63 14.61
C GLY A 62 -8.63 -10.43 15.95
N SER A 63 -8.37 -9.31 16.64
CA SER A 63 -9.03 -8.91 17.88
C SER A 63 -10.45 -8.36 17.67
N SER A 64 -10.76 -7.86 16.46
CA SER A 64 -12.06 -7.26 16.11
C SER A 64 -12.94 -8.16 15.24
N ALA A 65 -12.51 -9.39 14.92
CA ALA A 65 -13.38 -10.40 14.34
C ALA A 65 -14.63 -10.53 15.24
N PRO A 66 -15.86 -10.40 14.71
CA PRO A 66 -17.05 -10.60 15.52
C PRO A 66 -16.98 -12.02 16.07
N ASN A 67 -16.86 -12.14 17.39
CA ASN A 67 -17.12 -13.39 18.09
C ASN A 67 -18.43 -13.97 17.53
N GLY A 68 -18.38 -15.25 17.17
CA GLY A 68 -19.33 -15.91 16.27
C GLY A 68 -20.80 -15.48 16.40
N ALA A 69 -21.44 -15.34 15.24
CA ALA A 69 -22.88 -15.39 15.07
C ALA A 69 -23.20 -16.49 14.05
#